data_AF-A0A0G1JZK5-F1
#
_entry.id   AF-A0A0G1JZK5-F1
#
_cell.length_a   1.000
_cell.length_b   1.000
_cell.length_c   1.000
_cell.angle_alpha   90.00
_cell.angle_beta   90.00
_cell.angle_gamma   90.00
#
_symmetry.space_group_name_H-M   'P 1'
#
loop_
_entity.id
_entity.type
_entity.pdbx_description
1 polymer ?
#
loop_
_entity_poly.entity_id
_entity_poly.type
_entity_poly.pdbx_seq_one_letter_code
_entity_poly.pdbx_strand_id
1 'polypeptide(L)'
;MNKNEYLIQYRLKTLAELIKPFSYKKFKFKNWDFSIREGLLGKSWIASKKIMADSISEAHAQFYKELNLIVGKLAFTSQCSFNMQLEPYLIFKTNNNPERIFFMFYSKETNAVGLHYDKEEIEALKRLIKFKKDTPFFYINESSRATTPHARLAMLIIALESIAGDIEKIRECSSCKKTESYPSTNYKVIDEILGENFRKEIFKSHKGIRNQLFHGKEIPNIQDNADKIYEKIVVYFVENYSCNLDKEVVHPQRNFNNNKSCGQFWLKMTSKKNRPNLNICLQEIEELFKSSDKSKILDFIRNRPPDY
;
A
#
# COMPACT_ATOMS: atom_id res chain seq x y z
N MET A 1 3.96 -19.19 28.53
CA MET A 1 4.06 -19.91 27.24
C MET A 1 5.42 -19.62 26.64
N ASN A 2 6.12 -20.63 26.10
CA ASN A 2 7.40 -20.39 25.41
C ASN A 2 7.13 -19.71 24.07
N LYS A 3 7.70 -18.51 23.86
CA LYS A 3 7.54 -17.77 22.61
C LYS A 3 8.12 -18.58 21.44
N ASN A 4 7.48 -18.48 20.28
CA ASN A 4 7.99 -19.05 19.04
C ASN A 4 9.09 -18.15 18.47
N GLU A 5 10.13 -18.73 17.85
CA GLU A 5 11.15 -17.99 17.11
C GLU A 5 10.83 -18.09 15.62
N TYR A 6 10.66 -16.94 14.96
CA TYR A 6 10.36 -16.85 13.54
C TYR A 6 11.50 -16.18 12.79
N LEU A 7 12.10 -16.87 11.82
CA LEU A 7 12.96 -16.28 10.82
C LEU A 7 12.09 -15.69 9.71
N ILE A 8 12.22 -14.38 9.50
CA ILE A 8 11.52 -13.68 8.41
C ILE A 8 12.55 -13.23 7.38
N GLN A 9 12.25 -13.43 6.11
CA GLN A 9 13.00 -12.95 4.96
C GLN A 9 12.05 -12.14 4.08
N TYR A 10 12.44 -10.93 3.68
CA TYR A 10 11.57 -9.97 3.01
C TYR A 10 12.30 -9.35 1.81
N ARG A 11 11.67 -9.35 0.63
CA ARG A 11 12.19 -8.67 -0.55
C ARG A 11 11.99 -7.17 -0.41
N LEU A 12 13.07 -6.41 -0.54
CA LEU A 12 13.04 -4.96 -0.63
C LEU A 12 13.31 -4.56 -2.08
N LYS A 13 12.30 -4.09 -2.81
CA LYS A 13 12.52 -3.61 -4.18
C LYS A 13 13.22 -2.25 -4.14
N THR A 14 14.35 -2.11 -4.81
CA THR A 14 15.15 -0.88 -4.80
C THR A 14 16.06 -0.79 -6.02
N LEU A 15 16.45 0.42 -6.41
CA LEU A 15 17.50 0.66 -7.42
C LEU A 15 18.89 0.80 -6.79
N ALA A 16 18.99 0.87 -5.46
CA ALA A 16 20.28 0.89 -4.79
C ALA A 16 20.94 -0.48 -4.92
N GLU A 17 22.16 -0.54 -5.41
CA GLU A 17 22.92 -1.79 -5.46
C GLU A 17 23.57 -2.08 -4.10
N LEU A 18 23.47 -3.33 -3.63
CA LEU A 18 24.14 -3.74 -2.39
C LEU A 18 25.45 -4.47 -2.69
N ILE A 19 26.57 -3.76 -2.62
CA ILE A 19 27.89 -4.31 -2.92
C ILE A 19 28.32 -5.36 -1.88
N LYS A 20 28.11 -5.08 -0.60
CA LYS A 20 28.50 -5.98 0.51
C LYS A 20 27.32 -6.20 1.46
N PRO A 21 27.00 -7.46 1.82
CA PRO A 21 26.04 -7.74 2.88
C PRO A 21 26.44 -7.07 4.18
N PHE A 22 25.47 -6.57 4.94
CA PHE A 22 25.71 -5.92 6.22
C PHE A 22 24.62 -6.25 7.24
N SER A 23 24.88 -5.94 8.50
CA SER A 23 23.91 -6.06 9.58
C SER A 23 23.64 -4.71 10.23
N TYR A 24 22.37 -4.42 10.50
CA TYR A 24 21.97 -3.22 11.22
C TYR A 24 20.73 -3.51 12.07
N LYS A 25 20.76 -3.16 13.36
CA LYS A 25 19.64 -3.41 14.32
C LYS A 25 19.08 -4.85 14.27
N LYS A 26 19.99 -5.84 14.20
CA LYS A 26 19.71 -7.29 14.07
C LYS A 26 19.08 -7.72 12.74
N PHE A 27 18.80 -6.81 11.83
CA PHE A 27 18.51 -7.17 10.44
C PHE A 27 19.81 -7.49 9.72
N LYS A 28 19.78 -8.54 8.90
CA LYS A 28 20.81 -8.86 7.93
C LYS A 28 20.30 -8.50 6.55
N PHE A 29 21.04 -7.67 5.85
CA PHE A 29 20.76 -7.26 4.47
C PHE A 29 21.75 -7.96 3.55
N LYS A 30 21.23 -8.55 2.48
CA LYS A 30 22.01 -9.15 1.41
C LYS A 30 21.39 -8.78 0.06
N ASN A 31 22.19 -8.84 -0.99
CA ASN A 31 21.71 -8.66 -2.35
C ASN A 31 20.65 -9.73 -2.68
N TRP A 32 19.77 -9.41 -3.64
CA TRP A 32 18.77 -10.37 -4.14
C TRP A 32 19.47 -11.50 -4.87
N ASP A 33 19.98 -11.27 -6.08
CA ASP A 33 20.77 -12.26 -6.81
C ASP A 33 22.18 -11.69 -7.06
N PHE A 34 23.18 -12.56 -7.02
CA PHE A 34 24.55 -12.24 -7.44
C PHE A 34 25.02 -13.41 -8.27
N SER A 35 25.41 -13.15 -9.51
CA SER A 35 26.10 -14.12 -10.33
C SER A 35 27.45 -13.54 -10.72
N ILE A 36 28.49 -14.39 -10.75
CA ILE A 36 29.85 -13.99 -11.15
C ILE A 36 29.86 -13.48 -12.60
N ARG A 37 28.93 -13.95 -13.44
CA ARG A 37 28.85 -13.65 -14.88
C ARG A 37 28.10 -12.36 -15.18
N GLU A 38 27.07 -12.03 -14.40
CA GLU A 38 26.14 -10.93 -14.70
C GLU A 38 26.15 -9.84 -13.61
N GLY A 39 26.99 -10.00 -12.57
CA GLY A 39 27.17 -9.03 -11.50
C GLY A 39 26.00 -8.98 -10.51
N LEU A 40 25.72 -7.79 -9.97
CA LEU A 40 24.58 -7.53 -9.10
C LEU A 40 23.30 -7.51 -9.92
N LEU A 41 22.75 -8.69 -10.14
CA LEU A 41 21.46 -8.87 -10.75
C LEU A 41 20.38 -8.57 -9.72
N GLY A 42 19.67 -7.46 -9.94
CA GLY A 42 18.35 -7.31 -9.37
C GLY A 42 18.14 -5.96 -8.72
N LYS A 43 16.96 -5.43 -9.01
CA LYS A 43 16.40 -4.23 -8.38
C LYS A 43 15.84 -4.58 -7.01
N SER A 44 16.58 -5.32 -6.19
CA SER A 44 16.09 -5.83 -4.91
C SER A 44 17.19 -6.24 -3.92
N TRP A 45 16.89 -6.11 -2.62
CA TRP A 45 17.66 -6.70 -1.52
C TRP A 45 16.79 -7.71 -0.76
N ILE A 46 17.42 -8.55 0.07
CA ILE A 46 16.71 -9.32 1.10
C ILE A 46 17.08 -8.76 2.47
N ALA A 47 16.05 -8.36 3.22
CA ALA A 47 16.16 -8.12 4.66
C ALA A 47 15.74 -9.38 5.41
N SER A 48 16.51 -9.77 6.43
CA SER A 48 16.18 -10.93 7.25
C SER A 48 16.45 -10.70 8.73
N LYS A 49 15.58 -11.23 9.58
CA LYS A 49 15.68 -11.10 11.04
C LYS A 49 14.90 -12.23 11.73
N LYS A 50 15.34 -12.60 12.93
CA LYS A 50 14.61 -13.49 13.83
C LYS A 50 13.77 -12.67 14.81
N ILE A 51 12.50 -13.03 14.97
CA ILE A 51 11.53 -12.38 15.87
C ILE A 51 10.95 -13.42 16.83
N MET A 52 10.83 -13.06 18.11
CA MET A 52 10.15 -13.86 19.12
C MET A 52 8.72 -13.38 19.27
N ALA A 53 7.73 -14.21 18.96
CA ALA A 53 6.31 -13.85 19.01
C ALA A 53 5.43 -15.06 19.30
N ASP A 54 4.17 -14.83 19.62
CA ASP A 54 3.23 -15.92 19.88
C ASP A 54 2.67 -16.47 18.56
N SER A 55 2.47 -15.62 17.55
CA SER A 55 1.93 -15.98 16.23
C SER A 55 2.74 -15.43 15.05
N ILE A 56 2.51 -15.98 13.86
CA ILE A 56 3.08 -15.44 12.61
C ILE A 56 2.63 -14.01 12.33
N SER A 57 1.35 -13.69 12.58
CA SER A 57 0.82 -12.34 12.33
C SER A 57 1.50 -11.29 13.20
N GLU A 58 1.70 -11.60 14.49
CA GLU A 58 2.44 -10.73 15.42
C GLU A 58 3.90 -10.59 15.00
N ALA A 59 4.57 -11.69 14.65
CA ALA A 59 5.95 -11.69 14.19
C ALA A 59 6.13 -10.81 12.95
N HIS A 60 5.22 -10.93 11.98
CA HIS A 60 5.21 -10.13 10.76
C HIS A 60 4.98 -8.64 11.05
N ALA A 61 3.98 -8.30 11.87
CA ALA A 61 3.67 -6.92 12.22
C ALA A 61 4.85 -6.24 12.90
N GLN A 62 5.51 -6.93 13.85
CA GLN A 62 6.72 -6.42 14.50
C GLN A 62 7.88 -6.25 13.51
N PHE A 63 8.16 -7.28 12.69
CA PHE A 63 9.22 -7.23 11.68
C PHE A 63 9.02 -6.05 10.72
N TYR A 64 7.81 -5.91 10.18
CA TYR A 64 7.47 -4.89 9.21
C TYR A 64 7.61 -3.48 9.80
N LYS A 65 7.09 -3.26 11.02
CA LYS A 65 7.21 -1.98 11.72
C LYS A 65 8.66 -1.58 11.93
N GLU A 66 9.50 -2.50 12.40
CA GLU A 66 10.91 -2.22 12.64
C GLU A 66 11.70 -2.01 11.34
N LEU A 67 11.42 -2.81 10.30
CA LEU A 67 12.09 -2.71 9.01
C LEU A 67 11.73 -1.41 8.28
N ASN A 68 10.46 -0.99 8.31
CA ASN A 68 10.00 0.23 7.65
C ASN A 68 10.75 1.49 8.14
N LEU A 69 11.05 1.57 9.45
CA LEU A 69 11.86 2.65 10.04
C LEU A 69 13.32 2.66 9.53
N ILE A 70 13.86 1.49 9.18
CA ILE A 70 15.21 1.36 8.62
C ILE A 70 15.18 1.69 7.13
N VAL A 71 14.19 1.18 6.40
CA VAL A 71 14.04 1.38 4.95
C VAL A 71 13.93 2.85 4.58
N GLY A 72 13.20 3.67 5.35
CA GLY A 72 13.17 5.11 5.11
C GLY A 72 14.56 5.77 5.19
N LYS A 73 15.41 5.31 6.12
CA LYS A 73 16.79 5.80 6.23
C LYS A 73 17.67 5.28 5.09
N LEU A 74 17.53 4.02 4.72
CA LEU A 74 18.25 3.44 3.58
C LEU A 74 17.92 4.18 2.28
N ALA A 75 16.64 4.44 2.04
CA ALA A 75 16.18 5.20 0.88
C ALA A 75 16.78 6.60 0.84
N PHE A 76 16.76 7.32 1.97
CA PHE A 76 17.36 8.63 2.08
C PHE A 76 18.88 8.61 1.83
N THR A 77 19.62 7.72 2.49
CA THR A 77 21.09 7.68 2.38
C THR A 77 21.59 7.19 1.04
N SER A 78 20.82 6.36 0.34
CA SER A 78 21.15 5.87 -1.01
C SER A 78 20.62 6.77 -2.12
N GLN A 79 19.79 7.77 -1.77
CA GLN A 79 19.05 8.60 -2.74
C GLN A 79 18.24 7.76 -3.74
N CYS A 80 17.80 6.57 -3.31
CA CYS A 80 17.07 5.63 -4.14
C CYS A 80 15.75 5.27 -3.49
N SER A 81 14.75 4.94 -4.31
CA SER A 81 13.48 4.43 -3.79
C SER A 81 13.66 3.02 -3.22
N PHE A 82 12.94 2.75 -2.14
CA PHE A 82 12.74 1.42 -1.59
C PHE A 82 11.24 1.17 -1.49
N ASN A 83 10.81 -0.01 -1.93
CA ASN A 83 9.42 -0.42 -1.84
C ASN A 83 9.33 -1.76 -1.10
N MET A 84 8.46 -1.80 -0.10
CA MET A 84 8.08 -3.00 0.64
C MET A 84 6.65 -3.45 0.33
N GLN A 85 5.85 -2.59 -0.30
CA GLN A 85 4.42 -2.84 -0.50
C GLN A 85 4.20 -3.99 -1.48
N LEU A 86 3.45 -4.98 -1.01
CA LEU A 86 3.15 -6.21 -1.75
C LEU A 86 4.42 -6.86 -2.30
N GLU A 87 5.55 -6.76 -1.61
CA GLU A 87 6.75 -7.52 -1.96
C GLU A 87 6.72 -8.91 -1.30
N PRO A 88 7.29 -9.94 -1.96
CA PRO A 88 7.34 -11.28 -1.40
C PRO A 88 8.09 -11.35 -0.09
N TYR A 89 7.60 -12.21 0.80
CA TYR A 89 8.27 -12.54 2.05
C TYR A 89 7.94 -13.94 2.50
N LEU A 90 8.81 -14.46 3.38
CA LEU A 90 8.71 -15.80 3.94
C LEU A 90 8.89 -15.72 5.45
N ILE A 91 8.09 -16.52 6.17
CA ILE A 91 8.11 -16.62 7.63
C ILE A 91 8.25 -18.10 8.01
N PHE A 92 9.38 -18.44 8.61
CA PHE A 92 9.73 -19.79 9.01
C PHE A 92 9.90 -19.87 10.53
N LYS A 93 9.08 -20.70 11.19
CA LYS A 93 9.22 -21.01 12.61
C LYS A 93 10.43 -21.93 12.80
N THR A 94 11.43 -21.46 13.55
CA THR A 94 12.73 -22.15 13.70
C THR A 94 12.76 -23.13 14.86
N ASN A 95 11.85 -23.01 15.83
CA ASN A 95 11.67 -23.93 16.94
C ASN A 95 10.38 -24.76 16.80
N ASN A 96 10.37 -26.00 17.28
CA ASN A 96 9.19 -26.87 17.30
C ASN A 96 8.44 -26.96 15.95
N ASN A 97 9.21 -27.13 14.87
CA ASN A 97 8.69 -27.22 13.50
C ASN A 97 9.35 -28.40 12.74
N PRO A 98 9.09 -29.66 13.16
CA PRO A 98 9.71 -30.84 12.56
C PRO A 98 9.31 -31.04 11.09
N GLU A 99 8.08 -30.63 10.75
CA GLU A 99 7.54 -30.69 9.38
C GLU A 99 8.09 -29.61 8.47
N ARG A 100 8.87 -28.66 9.01
CA ARG A 100 9.55 -27.58 8.27
C ARG A 100 8.59 -26.76 7.42
N ILE A 101 7.40 -26.52 7.95
CA ILE A 101 6.36 -25.73 7.33
C ILE A 101 6.74 -24.24 7.44
N PHE A 102 6.36 -23.44 6.46
CA PHE A 102 6.53 -22.00 6.48
C PHE A 102 5.38 -21.30 5.75
N PHE A 103 5.18 -20.05 6.12
CA PHE A 103 4.28 -19.15 5.42
C PHE A 103 5.05 -18.37 4.35
N MET A 104 4.42 -18.17 3.19
CA MET A 104 4.97 -17.36 2.14
C MET A 104 3.90 -16.46 1.54
N PHE A 105 4.21 -15.16 1.50
CA PHE A 105 3.49 -14.21 0.65
C PHE A 105 4.25 -14.13 -0.68
N TYR A 106 3.55 -14.51 -1.74
CA TYR A 106 4.03 -14.44 -3.10
C TYR A 106 3.43 -13.22 -3.79
N SER A 107 4.23 -12.55 -4.61
CA SER A 107 3.72 -11.57 -5.55
C SER A 107 4.57 -11.51 -6.81
N LYS A 108 3.90 -11.30 -7.94
CA LYS A 108 4.53 -11.04 -9.23
C LYS A 108 3.94 -9.81 -9.87
N GLU A 109 4.75 -9.12 -10.66
CA GLU A 109 4.24 -8.06 -11.52
C GLU A 109 3.35 -8.64 -12.61
N THR A 110 2.27 -7.94 -12.91
CA THR A 110 1.35 -8.27 -13.99
C THR A 110 1.16 -7.09 -14.91
N ASN A 111 0.76 -7.34 -16.15
CA ASN A 111 0.40 -6.26 -17.05
C ASN A 111 -0.85 -5.54 -16.55
N ALA A 112 -0.96 -4.25 -16.88
CA ALA A 112 -2.20 -3.51 -16.69
C ALA A 112 -3.31 -4.14 -17.55
N VAL A 113 -4.52 -4.20 -17.02
CA VAL A 113 -5.70 -4.67 -17.76
C VAL A 113 -6.54 -3.45 -18.15
N GLY A 114 -6.90 -3.34 -19.42
CA GLY A 114 -7.78 -2.27 -19.91
C GLY A 114 -9.23 -2.42 -19.42
N LEU A 115 -9.93 -1.30 -19.29
CA LEU A 115 -11.39 -1.26 -19.18
C LEU A 115 -11.96 -0.81 -20.52
N HIS A 116 -13.15 -1.31 -20.84
CA HIS A 116 -13.91 -0.75 -21.94
C HIS A 116 -14.46 0.62 -21.54
N TYR A 117 -14.42 1.56 -22.47
CA TYR A 117 -15.01 2.89 -22.34
C TYR A 117 -16.00 3.01 -23.50
N ASP A 118 -17.26 2.68 -23.24
CA ASP A 118 -18.29 2.52 -24.25
C ASP A 118 -19.39 3.57 -24.07
N LYS A 119 -20.57 3.33 -24.63
CA LYS A 119 -21.71 4.24 -24.66
C LYS A 119 -22.07 4.78 -23.27
N GLU A 120 -22.04 3.95 -22.23
CA GLU A 120 -22.40 4.37 -20.88
C GLU A 120 -21.42 5.40 -20.31
N GLU A 121 -20.11 5.17 -20.45
CA GLU A 121 -19.09 6.11 -20.01
C GLU A 121 -19.11 7.41 -20.83
N ILE A 122 -19.36 7.32 -22.14
CA ILE A 122 -19.52 8.51 -23.00
C ILE A 122 -20.71 9.35 -22.56
N GLU A 123 -21.85 8.74 -22.25
CA GLU A 123 -23.02 9.44 -21.76
C GLU A 123 -22.81 10.01 -20.34
N ALA A 124 -22.05 9.33 -19.49
CA ALA A 124 -21.64 9.88 -18.19
C ALA A 124 -20.76 11.13 -18.37
N LEU A 125 -19.76 11.08 -19.26
CA LEU A 125 -18.89 12.22 -19.56
C LEU A 125 -19.68 13.44 -20.05
N LYS A 126 -20.63 13.25 -20.97
CA LYS A 126 -21.50 14.34 -21.47
C LYS A 126 -22.30 15.00 -20.35
N ARG A 127 -22.73 14.25 -19.34
CA ARG A 127 -23.43 14.82 -18.18
C ARG A 127 -22.49 15.59 -17.25
N LEU A 128 -21.27 15.10 -17.07
CA LEU A 128 -20.25 15.75 -16.24
C LEU A 128 -19.80 17.10 -16.78
N ILE A 129 -19.98 17.40 -18.07
CA ILE A 129 -19.73 18.75 -18.65
C ILE A 129 -20.56 19.84 -17.92
N LYS A 130 -21.68 19.49 -17.28
CA LYS A 130 -22.47 20.44 -16.49
C LYS A 130 -21.74 20.90 -15.22
N PHE A 131 -20.78 20.12 -14.73
CA PHE A 131 -19.93 20.50 -13.61
C PHE A 131 -18.80 21.40 -14.10
N LYS A 132 -18.85 22.68 -13.71
CA LYS A 132 -17.99 23.73 -14.29
C LYS A 132 -16.51 23.68 -13.88
N LYS A 133 -16.12 22.80 -12.95
CA LYS A 133 -14.76 22.77 -12.40
C LYS A 133 -14.04 21.50 -12.86
N ASP A 134 -12.91 21.67 -13.55
CA ASP A 134 -12.11 20.52 -14.00
C ASP A 134 -11.11 20.02 -12.94
N THR A 135 -10.66 20.93 -12.07
CA THR A 135 -9.64 20.67 -11.05
C THR A 135 -9.91 19.44 -10.17
N PRO A 136 -11.15 19.16 -9.72
CA PRO A 136 -11.43 17.94 -8.97
C PRO A 136 -11.06 16.66 -9.73
N PHE A 137 -11.38 16.58 -11.02
CA PHE A 137 -11.12 15.38 -11.83
C PHE A 137 -9.63 15.14 -12.05
N PHE A 138 -8.84 16.22 -12.16
CA PHE A 138 -7.38 16.11 -12.19
C PHE A 138 -6.86 15.40 -10.94
N TYR A 139 -7.29 15.84 -9.74
CA TYR A 139 -6.83 15.23 -8.49
C TYR A 139 -7.42 13.84 -8.24
N ILE A 140 -8.65 13.56 -8.68
CA ILE A 140 -9.22 12.21 -8.64
C ILE A 140 -8.38 11.26 -9.51
N ASN A 141 -7.98 11.69 -10.71
CA ASN A 141 -7.09 10.92 -11.58
C ASN A 141 -5.70 10.71 -10.95
N GLU A 142 -5.08 11.76 -10.39
CA GLU A 142 -3.80 11.63 -9.68
C GLU A 142 -3.90 10.70 -8.46
N SER A 143 -5.02 10.71 -7.74
CA SER A 143 -5.28 9.77 -6.65
C SER A 143 -5.26 8.31 -7.10
N SER A 144 -5.74 8.03 -8.32
CA SER A 144 -5.78 6.70 -8.92
C SER A 144 -4.39 6.22 -9.36
N ARG A 145 -3.48 7.16 -9.63
CA ARG A 145 -2.08 6.91 -9.98
C ARG A 145 -1.16 6.85 -8.76
N ALA A 146 -1.62 7.30 -7.60
CA ALA A 146 -0.84 7.34 -6.38
C ALA A 146 -0.40 5.93 -5.96
N THR A 147 0.90 5.76 -5.73
CA THR A 147 1.48 4.48 -5.30
C THR A 147 1.49 4.30 -3.79
N THR A 148 1.02 5.28 -3.02
CA THR A 148 0.92 5.20 -1.56
C THR A 148 -0.45 5.65 -1.08
N PRO A 149 -0.99 5.05 0.01
CA PRO A 149 -2.25 5.50 0.60
C PRO A 149 -2.22 6.97 1.06
N HIS A 150 -1.06 7.48 1.48
CA HIS A 150 -0.88 8.88 1.89
C HIS A 150 -1.08 9.84 0.73
N ALA A 151 -0.40 9.59 -0.40
CA ALA A 151 -0.55 10.41 -1.59
C ALA A 151 -1.99 10.33 -2.12
N ARG A 152 -2.58 9.13 -2.13
CA ARG A 152 -3.97 8.94 -2.56
C ARG A 152 -4.94 9.76 -1.71
N LEU A 153 -4.85 9.63 -0.38
CA LEU A 153 -5.69 10.38 0.54
C LEU A 153 -5.50 11.90 0.38
N ALA A 154 -4.26 12.36 0.20
CA ALA A 154 -3.98 13.78 -0.03
C ALA A 154 -4.69 14.30 -1.28
N MET A 155 -4.56 13.58 -2.40
CA MET A 155 -5.22 13.96 -3.65
C MET A 155 -6.75 13.97 -3.54
N LEU A 156 -7.34 13.02 -2.82
CA LEU A 156 -8.78 12.98 -2.59
C LEU A 156 -9.28 14.13 -1.70
N ILE A 157 -8.52 14.50 -0.67
CA ILE A 157 -8.84 15.68 0.16
C ILE A 157 -8.79 16.96 -0.68
N ILE A 158 -7.77 17.11 -1.54
CA ILE A 158 -7.65 18.26 -2.45
C ILE A 158 -8.82 18.28 -3.45
N ALA A 159 -9.22 17.12 -3.98
CA ALA A 159 -10.38 17.00 -4.84
C ALA A 159 -11.67 17.47 -4.13
N LEU A 160 -11.90 17.05 -2.88
CA LEU A 160 -13.06 17.50 -2.08
C LEU A 160 -13.07 19.03 -1.89
N GLU A 161 -11.94 19.60 -1.48
CA GLU A 161 -11.80 21.05 -1.30
C GLU A 161 -12.06 21.78 -2.63
N SER A 162 -11.62 21.22 -3.75
CA SER A 162 -11.86 21.78 -5.09
C SER A 162 -13.34 21.67 -5.52
N ILE A 163 -14.01 20.55 -5.24
CA ILE A 163 -15.46 20.39 -5.50
C ILE A 163 -16.23 21.46 -4.72
N ALA A 164 -15.94 21.57 -3.42
CA ALA A 164 -16.56 22.55 -2.53
C ALA A 164 -16.30 24.00 -2.99
N GLY A 165 -15.08 24.29 -3.42
CA GLY A 165 -14.62 25.65 -3.69
C GLY A 165 -14.52 26.48 -2.42
N ASP A 166 -14.21 27.75 -2.61
CA ASP A 166 -14.04 28.71 -1.51
C ASP A 166 -15.28 29.58 -1.31
N ILE A 167 -15.51 29.93 -0.06
CA ILE A 167 -16.39 31.00 0.38
C ILE A 167 -15.55 32.07 1.06
N GLU A 168 -16.01 33.31 0.96
CA GLU A 168 -15.39 34.42 1.64
C GLU A 168 -15.79 34.40 3.13
N LYS A 169 -14.82 34.48 4.04
CA LYS A 169 -15.05 34.62 5.47
C LYS A 169 -14.40 35.89 5.97
N ILE A 170 -15.06 36.51 6.94
CA ILE A 170 -14.55 37.69 7.61
C ILE A 170 -14.06 37.26 8.99
N ARG A 171 -12.83 37.63 9.34
CA ARG A 171 -12.33 37.55 10.72
C ARG A 171 -12.07 38.95 11.24
N GLU A 172 -12.36 39.16 12.51
CA GLU A 172 -11.94 40.37 13.23
C GLU A 172 -10.66 40.06 14.00
N CYS A 173 -9.62 40.89 13.83
CA CYS A 173 -8.43 40.79 14.63
C CYS A 173 -8.75 41.15 16.09
N SER A 174 -8.50 40.20 17.00
CA SER A 174 -8.75 40.39 18.44
C SER A 174 -7.96 41.57 19.04
N SER A 175 -6.79 41.90 18.48
CA SER A 175 -5.91 42.96 18.98
C SER A 175 -6.24 44.35 18.42
N CYS A 176 -6.49 44.49 17.12
CA CYS A 176 -6.63 45.80 16.48
C CYS A 176 -8.03 46.09 15.90
N LYS A 177 -8.99 45.18 16.08
CA LYS A 177 -10.40 45.32 15.65
C LYS A 177 -10.59 45.51 14.14
N LYS A 178 -9.53 45.34 13.34
CA LYS A 178 -9.63 45.33 11.88
C LYS A 178 -10.30 44.04 11.41
N THR A 179 -11.23 44.19 10.49
CA THR A 179 -11.83 43.08 9.75
C THR A 179 -10.96 42.74 8.54
N GLU A 180 -10.75 41.45 8.33
CA GLU A 180 -10.01 40.92 7.19
C GLU A 180 -10.86 39.85 6.53
N SER A 181 -11.02 39.97 5.21
CA SER A 181 -11.61 38.93 4.39
C SER A 181 -10.56 37.90 4.01
N TYR A 182 -10.90 36.62 4.08
CA TYR A 182 -10.04 35.52 3.65
C TYR A 182 -10.86 34.38 3.03
N PRO A 183 -10.32 33.68 2.02
CA PRO A 183 -10.97 32.51 1.45
C PRO A 183 -10.96 31.35 2.45
N SER A 184 -12.06 30.60 2.49
CA SER A 184 -12.19 29.39 3.29
C SER A 184 -13.02 28.37 2.52
N THR A 185 -12.63 27.10 2.59
CA THR A 185 -13.38 26.02 1.94
C THR A 185 -14.85 25.99 2.36
N ASN A 186 -15.73 25.78 1.38
CA ASN A 186 -17.17 25.64 1.59
C ASN A 186 -17.52 24.29 2.23
N TYR A 187 -17.39 24.20 3.55
CA TYR A 187 -17.66 22.96 4.29
C TYR A 187 -19.10 22.45 4.17
N LYS A 188 -20.08 23.28 3.79
CA LYS A 188 -21.46 22.82 3.55
C LYS A 188 -21.52 21.81 2.41
N VAL A 189 -20.82 22.09 1.31
CA VAL A 189 -20.74 21.16 0.16
C VAL A 189 -19.98 19.89 0.56
N ILE A 190 -18.96 20.00 1.42
CA ILE A 190 -18.27 18.81 1.92
C ILE A 190 -19.18 17.98 2.85
N ASP A 191 -20.01 18.62 3.67
CA ASP A 191 -21.02 17.94 4.50
C ASP A 191 -22.06 17.21 3.62
N GLU A 192 -22.46 17.76 2.48
CA GLU A 192 -23.34 17.08 1.51
C GLU A 192 -22.69 15.81 0.93
N ILE A 193 -21.38 15.83 0.70
CA ILE A 193 -20.64 14.69 0.13
C ILE A 193 -20.34 13.63 1.20
N LEU A 194 -19.75 14.03 2.33
CA LEU A 194 -19.22 13.11 3.35
C LEU A 194 -20.20 12.81 4.48
N GLY A 195 -21.15 13.70 4.74
CA GLY A 195 -21.89 13.78 5.99
C GLY A 195 -21.09 14.48 7.10
N GLU A 196 -21.80 15.19 7.99
CA GLU A 196 -21.20 16.05 9.01
C GLU A 196 -20.19 15.33 9.93
N ASN A 197 -20.52 14.11 10.36
CA ASN A 197 -19.67 13.33 11.24
C ASN A 197 -18.33 12.99 10.58
N PHE A 198 -18.37 12.49 9.34
CA PHE A 198 -17.15 12.12 8.64
C PHE A 198 -16.35 13.36 8.21
N ARG A 199 -17.02 14.45 7.80
CA ARG A 199 -16.33 15.73 7.56
C ARG A 199 -15.59 16.24 8.78
N LYS A 200 -16.16 16.13 10.00
CA LYS A 200 -15.47 16.47 11.25
C LYS A 200 -14.22 15.60 11.44
N GLU A 201 -14.28 14.29 11.19
CA GLU A 201 -13.11 13.43 11.30
C GLU A 201 -11.99 13.83 10.33
N ILE A 202 -12.32 14.20 9.10
CA ILE A 202 -11.32 14.61 8.10
C ILE A 202 -10.76 16.01 8.39
N PHE A 203 -11.62 16.99 8.68
CA PHE A 203 -11.28 18.42 8.66
C PHE A 203 -11.26 19.11 10.03
N LYS A 204 -11.43 18.39 11.16
CA LYS A 204 -11.35 18.99 12.49
C LYS A 204 -10.01 19.71 12.69
N SER A 205 -10.07 20.95 13.18
CA SER A 205 -8.87 21.75 13.42
C SER A 205 -7.87 21.02 14.33
N HIS A 206 -6.59 21.04 13.96
CA HIS A 206 -5.43 20.44 14.66
C HIS A 206 -5.44 18.92 14.91
N LYS A 207 -6.59 18.26 14.75
CA LYS A 207 -6.81 16.84 15.08
C LYS A 207 -7.33 16.01 13.92
N GLY A 208 -7.96 16.61 12.91
CA GLY A 208 -8.53 15.91 11.77
C GLY A 208 -7.46 15.29 10.87
N ILE A 209 -7.87 14.29 10.09
CA ILE A 209 -7.00 13.51 9.21
C ILE A 209 -6.22 14.41 8.23
N ARG A 210 -6.86 15.44 7.65
CA ARG A 210 -6.17 16.43 6.80
C ARG A 210 -4.99 17.08 7.53
N ASN A 211 -5.21 17.54 8.76
CA ASN A 211 -4.15 18.17 9.55
C ASN A 211 -3.06 17.15 9.90
N GLN A 212 -3.43 15.90 10.22
CA GLN A 212 -2.42 14.88 10.52
C GLN A 212 -1.54 14.61 9.31
N LEU A 213 -2.14 14.49 8.13
CA LEU A 213 -1.49 14.23 6.84
C LEU A 213 -0.45 15.29 6.47
N PHE A 214 -0.83 16.57 6.57
CA PHE A 214 0.05 17.67 6.16
C PHE A 214 0.99 18.18 7.27
N HIS A 215 0.90 17.63 8.48
CA HIS A 215 1.77 18.01 9.60
C HIS A 215 2.55 16.81 10.19
N GLY A 216 2.74 15.75 9.39
CA GLY A 216 3.66 14.65 9.71
C GLY A 216 3.23 13.77 10.90
N LYS A 217 1.92 13.66 11.16
CA LYS A 217 1.39 12.77 12.20
C LYS A 217 0.98 11.43 11.60
N GLU A 218 1.06 10.37 12.40
CA GLU A 218 0.56 9.05 12.02
C GLU A 218 -0.97 9.07 11.83
N ILE A 219 -1.45 8.42 10.77
CA ILE A 219 -2.87 8.34 10.44
C ILE A 219 -3.28 6.87 10.49
N PRO A 220 -4.13 6.46 11.45
CA PRO A 220 -4.66 5.10 11.47
C PRO A 220 -5.58 4.86 10.27
N ASN A 221 -5.57 3.64 9.73
CA ASN A 221 -6.50 3.18 8.68
C ASN A 221 -6.56 4.12 7.47
N ILE A 222 -5.41 4.62 7.03
CA ILE A 222 -5.31 5.61 5.97
C ILE A 222 -5.93 5.15 4.65
N GLN A 223 -5.85 3.86 4.34
CA GLN A 223 -6.43 3.25 3.14
C GLN A 223 -7.96 3.29 3.20
N ASP A 224 -8.56 2.83 4.30
CA ASP A 224 -10.01 2.85 4.50
C ASP A 224 -10.58 4.27 4.41
N ASN A 225 -9.86 5.27 4.95
CA ASN A 225 -10.27 6.67 4.84
C ASN A 225 -10.25 7.16 3.38
N ALA A 226 -9.22 6.79 2.60
CA ALA A 226 -9.15 7.13 1.19
C ALA A 226 -10.27 6.46 0.38
N ASP A 227 -10.53 5.17 0.63
CA ASP A 227 -11.58 4.40 -0.05
C ASP A 227 -12.98 4.98 0.23
N LYS A 228 -13.28 5.29 1.51
CA LYS A 228 -14.54 5.93 1.91
C LYS A 228 -14.73 7.30 1.27
N ILE A 229 -13.69 8.12 1.21
CA ILE A 229 -13.80 9.44 0.56
C ILE A 229 -14.07 9.28 -0.94
N TYR A 230 -13.35 8.38 -1.62
CA TYR A 230 -13.55 8.13 -3.05
C TYR A 230 -14.98 7.68 -3.34
N GLU A 231 -15.48 6.69 -2.58
CA GLU A 231 -16.87 6.21 -2.67
C GLU A 231 -17.88 7.37 -2.56
N LYS A 232 -17.73 8.23 -1.55
CA LYS A 232 -18.61 9.39 -1.34
C LYS A 232 -18.57 10.39 -2.49
N ILE A 233 -17.39 10.64 -3.07
CA ILE A 233 -17.26 11.49 -4.26
C ILE A 233 -17.99 10.88 -5.45
N VAL A 234 -17.82 9.57 -5.70
CA VAL A 234 -18.53 8.87 -6.79
C VAL A 234 -20.03 8.97 -6.60
N VAL A 235 -20.53 8.66 -5.40
CA VAL A 235 -21.96 8.77 -5.06
C VAL A 235 -22.49 10.17 -5.33
N TYR A 236 -21.78 11.22 -4.90
CA TYR A 236 -22.15 12.60 -5.17
C TYR A 236 -22.31 12.89 -6.67
N PHE A 237 -21.37 12.44 -7.52
CA PHE A 237 -21.46 12.65 -8.97
C PHE A 237 -22.55 11.81 -9.63
N VAL A 238 -22.77 10.57 -9.17
CA VAL A 238 -23.88 9.74 -9.66
C VAL A 238 -25.23 10.39 -9.37
N GLU A 239 -25.42 10.91 -8.16
CA GLU A 239 -26.71 11.47 -7.73
C GLU A 239 -26.98 12.85 -8.35
N ASN A 240 -25.98 13.73 -8.40
CA ASN A 240 -26.18 15.11 -8.88
C ASN A 240 -26.06 15.28 -10.40
N TYR A 241 -25.37 14.35 -11.07
CA TYR A 241 -25.12 14.42 -12.52
C TYR A 241 -25.65 13.20 -13.28
N SER A 242 -26.32 12.27 -12.61
CA SER A 242 -26.90 11.05 -13.21
C SER A 242 -25.89 10.24 -14.02
N CYS A 243 -24.66 10.16 -13.53
CA CYS A 243 -23.61 9.35 -14.14
C CYS A 243 -23.88 7.89 -13.79
N ASN A 244 -23.91 6.98 -14.78
CA ASN A 244 -24.07 5.55 -14.50
C ASN A 244 -22.72 4.92 -14.11
N LEU A 245 -22.11 5.41 -13.02
CA LEU A 245 -20.86 4.87 -12.51
C LEU A 245 -21.13 3.75 -11.51
N ASP A 246 -20.30 2.70 -11.57
CA ASP A 246 -20.30 1.65 -10.55
C ASP A 246 -19.87 2.22 -9.20
N LYS A 247 -20.77 2.14 -8.21
CA LYS A 247 -20.57 2.66 -6.85
C LYS A 247 -19.74 1.71 -5.99
N GLU A 248 -19.56 0.45 -6.39
CA GLU A 248 -18.77 -0.54 -5.64
C GLU A 248 -17.27 -0.38 -5.86
N VAL A 249 -16.87 0.38 -6.89
CA VAL A 249 -15.47 0.70 -7.14
C VAL A 249 -15.00 1.72 -6.10
N VAL A 250 -14.44 1.24 -5.00
CA VAL A 250 -13.85 2.09 -3.95
C VAL A 250 -12.38 2.43 -4.23
N HIS A 251 -11.76 1.76 -5.20
CA HIS A 251 -10.39 1.98 -5.65
C HIS A 251 -10.28 1.66 -7.15
N PRO A 252 -10.21 2.66 -8.03
CA PRO A 252 -9.97 2.46 -9.46
C PRO A 252 -8.50 2.07 -9.68
N GLN A 253 -8.06 0.94 -9.13
CA GLN A 253 -6.65 0.57 -9.10
C GLN A 253 -6.26 -0.12 -10.40
N ARG A 254 -6.16 0.67 -11.47
CA ARG A 254 -5.55 0.29 -12.75
C ARG A 254 -4.59 1.38 -13.16
N ASN A 255 -3.39 1.32 -12.62
CA ASN A 255 -2.31 2.21 -13.00
C ASN A 255 -1.35 1.45 -13.93
N PHE A 256 -0.44 2.17 -14.60
CA PHE A 256 0.55 1.53 -15.46
C PHE A 256 1.70 0.86 -14.67
N ASN A 257 1.75 1.05 -13.35
CA ASN A 257 2.93 0.76 -12.53
C ASN A 257 2.57 0.01 -11.26
N ASN A 258 3.32 -1.03 -10.89
CA ASN A 258 3.11 -1.82 -9.67
C ASN A 258 1.79 -2.63 -9.63
N ASN A 259 1.24 -3.00 -10.80
CA ASN A 259 0.22 -4.04 -10.85
C ASN A 259 0.83 -5.36 -10.39
N LYS A 260 0.26 -5.94 -9.33
CA LYS A 260 0.75 -7.19 -8.76
C LYS A 260 -0.37 -8.19 -8.56
N SER A 261 -0.13 -9.41 -8.98
CA SER A 261 -0.91 -10.57 -8.54
C SER A 261 -0.23 -11.14 -7.30
N CYS A 262 -1.00 -11.39 -6.25
CA CYS A 262 -0.51 -11.87 -4.97
C CYS A 262 -1.14 -13.21 -4.58
N GLY A 263 -0.42 -14.01 -3.82
CA GLY A 263 -0.90 -15.27 -3.25
C GLY A 263 -0.31 -15.50 -1.86
N GLN A 264 -1.05 -16.19 -1.01
CA GLN A 264 -0.59 -16.60 0.32
C GLN A 264 -0.55 -18.13 0.37
N PHE A 265 0.60 -18.68 0.74
CA PHE A 265 0.82 -20.12 0.69
C PHE A 265 1.41 -20.63 2.01
N TRP A 266 0.90 -21.78 2.43
CA TRP A 266 1.58 -22.63 3.40
C TRP A 266 2.35 -23.69 2.63
N LEU A 267 3.65 -23.75 2.88
CA LEU A 267 4.57 -24.56 2.11
C LEU A 267 5.40 -25.43 3.05
N LYS A 268 5.74 -26.62 2.59
CA LYS A 268 6.65 -27.54 3.26
C LYS A 268 7.86 -27.82 2.37
N MET A 269 9.05 -27.80 2.96
CA MET A 269 10.26 -28.22 2.26
C MET A 269 10.29 -29.75 2.14
N THR A 270 10.43 -30.28 0.92
CA THR A 270 10.58 -31.73 0.70
C THR A 270 11.96 -32.23 1.17
N SER A 271 12.99 -31.39 1.04
CA SER A 271 14.37 -31.71 1.45
C SER A 271 14.66 -31.29 2.89
N LYS A 272 15.16 -32.24 3.69
CA LYS A 272 15.58 -32.01 5.08
C LYS A 272 16.88 -31.20 5.23
N LYS A 273 17.70 -31.04 4.18
CA LYS A 273 19.05 -30.45 4.28
C LYS A 273 19.10 -28.92 4.28
N ASN A 274 18.17 -28.24 3.60
CA ASN A 274 18.26 -26.79 3.37
C ASN A 274 17.13 -26.04 4.08
N ARG A 275 17.43 -25.00 4.87
CA ARG A 275 16.41 -24.07 5.41
C ARG A 275 15.69 -23.32 4.28
N PRO A 276 14.42 -22.91 4.46
CA PRO A 276 13.72 -22.14 3.45
C PRO A 276 14.46 -20.83 3.15
N ASN A 277 14.58 -20.50 1.87
CA ASN A 277 15.23 -19.30 1.37
C ASN A 277 14.28 -18.64 0.38
N LEU A 278 13.97 -17.36 0.60
CA LEU A 278 12.98 -16.62 -0.16
C LEU A 278 13.20 -16.70 -1.68
N ASN A 279 14.43 -16.50 -2.16
CA ASN A 279 14.71 -16.50 -3.61
C ASN A 279 14.45 -17.87 -4.22
N ILE A 280 14.98 -18.91 -3.58
CA ILE A 280 14.84 -20.29 -4.07
C ILE A 280 13.37 -20.69 -4.09
N CYS A 281 12.64 -20.40 -3.01
CA CYS A 281 11.21 -20.71 -2.93
C CYS A 281 10.39 -19.91 -3.96
N LEU A 282 10.76 -18.66 -4.26
CA LEU A 282 10.09 -17.87 -5.30
C LEU A 282 10.32 -18.43 -6.69
N GLN A 283 11.57 -18.75 -7.04
CA GLN A 283 11.92 -19.33 -8.34
C GLN A 283 11.12 -20.61 -8.59
N GLU A 284 11.04 -21.49 -7.59
CA GLU A 284 10.27 -22.73 -7.67
C GLU A 284 8.77 -22.51 -7.87
N ILE A 285 8.17 -21.54 -7.16
CA ILE A 285 6.75 -21.20 -7.36
C ILE A 285 6.53 -20.64 -8.77
N GLU A 286 7.44 -19.83 -9.29
CA GLU A 286 7.34 -19.32 -10.65
C GLU A 286 7.46 -20.43 -11.70
N GLU A 287 8.34 -21.40 -11.50
CA GLU A 287 8.48 -22.59 -12.36
C GLU A 287 7.22 -23.47 -12.32
N LEU A 288 6.63 -23.67 -11.14
CA LEU A 288 5.36 -24.36 -10.95
C LEU A 288 4.18 -23.69 -11.66
N PHE A 289 4.19 -22.36 -11.77
CA PHE A 289 3.14 -21.66 -12.51
C PHE A 289 3.37 -21.68 -14.03
N LYS A 290 4.58 -21.99 -14.49
CA LYS A 290 4.92 -22.11 -15.91
C LYS A 290 4.79 -23.54 -16.43
N SER A 291 5.10 -24.53 -15.60
CA SER A 291 5.06 -25.95 -15.92
C SER A 291 3.94 -26.61 -15.12
N SER A 292 3.15 -27.51 -15.72
CA SER A 292 2.19 -28.33 -14.97
C SER A 292 2.86 -29.41 -14.11
N ASP A 293 4.17 -29.33 -13.94
CA ASP A 293 4.97 -30.26 -13.17
C ASP A 293 4.88 -29.97 -11.66
N LYS A 294 5.09 -31.01 -10.85
CA LYS A 294 5.18 -30.88 -9.39
C LYS A 294 6.53 -30.27 -9.01
N SER A 295 6.56 -29.43 -7.97
CA SER A 295 7.83 -28.85 -7.49
C SER A 295 8.70 -29.94 -6.92
N LYS A 296 10.00 -29.81 -7.16
CA LYS A 296 11.00 -30.75 -6.67
C LYS A 296 11.32 -30.49 -5.20
N ILE A 297 11.07 -29.28 -4.69
CA ILE A 297 11.49 -28.88 -3.34
C ILE A 297 10.36 -28.38 -2.42
N LEU A 298 9.17 -28.10 -2.96
CA LEU A 298 8.03 -27.53 -2.22
C LEU A 298 6.76 -28.38 -2.34
N ASP A 299 6.10 -28.61 -1.20
CA ASP A 299 4.74 -29.13 -1.13
C ASP A 299 3.78 -28.04 -0.65
N PHE A 300 2.66 -27.86 -1.36
CA PHE A 300 1.58 -26.96 -0.95
C PHE A 300 0.71 -27.59 0.13
N ILE A 301 0.47 -26.83 1.19
CA ILE A 301 -0.44 -27.21 2.27
C ILE A 301 -1.72 -26.41 2.10
N ARG A 302 -2.84 -27.12 1.94
CA ARG A 302 -4.15 -26.51 1.63
C ARG A 302 -4.72 -25.70 2.80
N ASN A 303 -4.41 -26.09 4.03
CA ASN A 303 -4.95 -25.48 5.24
C ASN A 303 -3.82 -24.89 6.11
N ARG A 304 -4.14 -23.81 6.85
CA ARG A 304 -3.26 -23.30 7.90
C ARG A 304 -2.98 -24.42 8.92
N PRO A 305 -1.71 -24.72 9.24
CA PRO A 305 -1.42 -25.71 10.26
C PRO A 305 -1.83 -25.17 11.66
N PRO A 306 -2.37 -26.02 12.54
CA PRO A 306 -2.92 -25.60 13.83
C PRO A 306 -1.89 -24.98 14.80
N ASP A 307 -0.60 -25.29 14.63
CA ASP A 307 0.49 -24.84 15.51
C ASP A 307 1.14 -23.49 15.10
N TYR A 308 0.46 -22.72 14.24
CA TYR A 308 0.94 -21.47 13.62
C TYR A 308 -0.05 -20.33 13.72
#